data_AF-A0A2W4L4X2-F1
#
_entry.id   AF-A0A2W4L4X2-F1
#
_cell.length_a   1.000
_cell.length_b   1.000
_cell.length_c   1.000
_cell.angle_alpha   90.00
_cell.angle_beta   90.00
_cell.angle_gamma   90.00
#
_symmetry.space_group_name_H-M   'P 1'
#
loop_
_entity.id
_entity.type
_entity.pdbx_description
1 polymer ?
#
loop_
_entity_poly.entity_id
_entity_poly.type
_entity_poly.pdbx_seq_one_letter_code
_entity_poly.pdbx_strand_id
1 'polypeptide(L)'
;MAVSLVAAAVCPHPPLIVPEVAAGAAGELDELRAACDAALARLIAAGARRLVVVGPGVEERSYDPPVRGSFRRWGVSLDVTVG
;
A
#
# COMPACT_ATOMS: atom_id res chain seq x y z
N MET A 1 19.79 16.31 -13.79
CA MET A 1 19.46 16.21 -12.35
C MET A 1 19.66 14.75 -11.93
N ALA A 2 20.47 14.48 -10.90
CA ALA A 2 20.58 13.14 -10.37
C ALA A 2 19.34 12.81 -9.51
N VAL A 3 18.71 11.67 -9.75
CA VAL A 3 17.66 11.14 -8.87
C VAL A 3 18.36 10.29 -7.81
N SER A 4 18.08 10.54 -6.54
CA SER A 4 18.62 9.77 -5.42
C SER A 4 17.50 8.98 -4.73
N LEU A 5 17.74 7.69 -4.50
CA LEU A 5 16.89 6.85 -3.66
C LEU A 5 17.26 7.10 -2.20
N VAL A 6 16.39 7.75 -1.44
CA VAL A 6 16.65 8.14 -0.04
C VAL A 6 16.15 7.10 0.98
N ALA A 7 15.17 6.29 0.61
CA ALA A 7 14.61 5.23 1.44
C ALA A 7 13.82 4.23 0.57
N ALA A 8 13.65 3.01 1.08
CA ALA A 8 12.80 1.98 0.48
C ALA A 8 12.11 1.16 1.59
N ALA A 9 10.89 0.70 1.34
CA ALA A 9 10.15 -0.20 2.21
C ALA A 9 9.54 -1.31 1.36
N VAL A 10 9.46 -2.52 1.91
CA VAL A 10 8.77 -3.66 1.29
C VAL A 10 7.63 -4.05 2.23
N CYS A 11 6.40 -3.93 1.73
CA CYS A 11 5.20 -4.40 2.40
C CYS A 11 4.54 -5.47 1.53
N PRO A 12 4.03 -6.56 2.13
CA PRO A 12 3.24 -7.52 1.37
C PRO A 12 2.00 -6.84 0.80
N HIS A 13 1.66 -7.15 -0.45
CA HIS A 13 0.46 -6.65 -1.13
C HIS A 13 -0.64 -7.70 -1.43
N PRO A 14 -0.81 -8.80 -0.67
CA PRO A 14 -2.01 -9.61 -0.79
C PRO A 14 -3.21 -8.80 -0.27
N PRO A 15 -4.42 -9.01 -0.82
CA PRO A 15 -5.61 -8.30 -0.37
C PRO A 15 -5.96 -8.54 1.10
N LEU A 16 -5.47 -9.64 1.69
CA LEU A 16 -5.66 -10.02 3.08
C LEU A 16 -5.10 -9.01 4.09
N ILE A 17 -4.19 -8.11 3.67
CA ILE A 17 -3.71 -7.02 4.53
C ILE A 17 -4.83 -6.02 4.89
N VAL A 18 -5.93 -6.04 4.16
CA VAL A 18 -7.12 -5.22 4.44
C VAL A 18 -8.02 -5.97 5.43
N PRO A 19 -8.30 -5.39 6.62
CA PRO A 19 -9.05 -6.08 7.67
C PRO A 19 -10.41 -6.65 7.22
N GLU A 20 -11.12 -5.91 6.37
CA GLU A 20 -12.42 -6.30 5.82
C GLU A 20 -12.34 -7.53 4.92
N VAL A 21 -11.17 -7.80 4.32
CA VAL A 21 -10.89 -8.99 3.52
C VAL A 21 -10.44 -10.16 4.40
N ALA A 22 -9.76 -9.89 5.51
CA ALA A 22 -9.21 -10.91 6.41
C ALA A 22 -10.26 -11.72 7.18
N ALA A 23 -11.53 -11.30 7.18
CA ALA A 23 -12.63 -11.97 7.88
C ALA A 23 -12.26 -12.31 9.34
N GLY A 24 -12.47 -13.56 9.77
CA GLY A 24 -12.14 -14.01 11.13
C GLY A 24 -10.66 -14.00 11.49
N ALA A 25 -9.76 -13.89 10.51
CA ALA A 25 -8.30 -13.89 10.71
C ALA A 25 -7.70 -12.49 10.84
N ALA A 26 -8.53 -11.43 10.90
CA ALA A 26 -8.04 -10.06 10.98
C ALA A 26 -7.04 -9.87 12.14
N GLY A 27 -7.34 -10.37 13.33
CA GLY A 27 -6.47 -10.28 14.50
C GLY A 27 -5.12 -10.97 14.32
N GLU A 28 -5.07 -12.09 13.60
CA GLU A 28 -3.82 -12.81 13.29
C GLU A 28 -2.84 -11.96 12.47
N LEU A 29 -3.35 -10.93 11.78
CA LEU A 29 -2.57 -10.04 10.92
C LEU A 29 -2.25 -8.69 11.58
N ASP A 30 -2.59 -8.49 12.86
CA ASP A 30 -2.34 -7.22 13.58
C ASP A 30 -0.87 -6.84 13.57
N GLU A 31 0.01 -7.77 13.95
CA GLU A 31 1.45 -7.53 13.99
C GLU A 31 2.01 -7.23 12.59
N LEU A 32 1.49 -7.91 11.55
CA LEU A 32 1.90 -7.67 10.18
C LEU A 32 1.51 -6.27 9.69
N ARG A 33 0.27 -5.84 9.96
CA ARG A 33 -0.21 -4.49 9.63
C ARG A 33 0.59 -3.43 10.37
N ALA A 34 0.82 -3.61 11.68
CA ALA A 34 1.64 -2.70 12.48
C ALA A 34 3.07 -2.57 11.94
N ALA A 35 3.68 -3.68 11.49
CA ALA A 35 5.00 -3.66 10.86
C ALA A 35 5.01 -2.89 9.53
N CYS A 36 3.96 -3.04 8.72
CA CYS A 36 3.79 -2.28 7.47
C CYS A 36 3.64 -0.79 7.75
N ASP A 37 2.80 -0.41 8.71
CA ASP A 37 2.60 0.99 9.11
C ASP A 37 3.91 1.62 9.61
N ALA A 38 4.69 0.90 10.42
CA ALA A 38 5.99 1.35 10.88
C ALA A 38 7.03 1.49 9.75
N ALA A 39 6.96 0.66 8.72
CA ALA A 39 7.82 0.78 7.53
C ALA A 39 7.43 2.00 6.68
N LEU A 40 6.14 2.22 6.45
CA LEU A 40 5.61 3.37 5.72
C LEU A 40 5.87 4.69 6.45
N ALA A 41 5.72 4.73 7.78
CA ALA A 41 6.04 5.91 8.58
C ALA A 41 7.51 6.33 8.42
N ARG A 42 8.44 5.36 8.43
CA ARG A 42 9.87 5.62 8.18
C ARG A 42 10.14 6.09 6.75
N LEU A 43 9.44 5.52 5.76
CA LEU A 43 9.55 5.93 4.36
C LEU A 43 9.09 7.39 4.17
N ILE A 44 7.97 7.77 4.78
CA ILE A 44 7.43 9.14 4.74
C ILE A 44 8.38 10.11 5.44
N ALA A 45 8.91 9.74 6.61
CA ALA A 45 9.86 10.56 7.37
C ALA A 45 11.17 10.85 6.61
N ALA A 46 11.52 10.06 5.59
CA ALA A 46 12.67 10.31 4.72
C ALA A 46 12.50 11.55 3.83
N GLY A 47 11.29 12.13 3.72
CA GLY A 47 11.07 13.40 3.02
C GLY A 47 11.24 13.32 1.50
N ALA A 48 10.98 12.15 0.91
CA ALA A 48 11.08 11.95 -0.53
C ALA A 48 10.09 12.84 -1.29
N ARG A 49 10.56 13.52 -2.34
CA ARG A 49 9.70 14.35 -3.23
C ARG A 49 8.87 13.55 -4.22
N ARG A 50 9.22 12.27 -4.42
CA ARG A 50 8.53 11.35 -5.32
C ARG A 50 8.45 9.99 -4.65
N LEU A 51 7.26 9.41 -4.66
CA LEU A 51 7.02 8.03 -4.27
C LEU A 51 6.88 7.17 -5.53
N VAL A 52 7.64 6.08 -5.60
CA VAL A 52 7.53 5.07 -6.67
C VAL A 52 7.07 3.77 -6.04
N VAL A 53 5.96 3.22 -6.52
CA VAL A 53 5.43 1.94 -6.07
C VAL A 53 5.73 0.90 -7.14
N VAL A 54 6.48 -0.15 -6.76
CA VAL A 54 6.81 -1.26 -7.64
C VAL A 54 5.85 -2.41 -7.35
N GLY A 55 5.16 -2.89 -8.38
CA GLY A 55 4.22 -4.00 -8.29
C GLY A 55 4.22 -4.84 -9.57
N PRO A 56 3.39 -5.89 -9.64
CA PRO A 56 3.41 -6.86 -10.75
C PRO A 56 2.82 -6.33 -12.07
N GLY A 57 2.55 -5.02 -12.16
CA GLY A 57 2.04 -4.41 -13.39
C GLY A 57 3.06 -4.53 -14.53
N VAL A 58 2.58 -4.81 -15.73
CA VAL A 58 3.41 -4.92 -16.94
C VAL A 58 3.78 -3.56 -17.56
N GLU A 59 3.10 -2.50 -17.13
CA GLU A 59 3.26 -1.14 -17.62
C GLU A 59 3.44 -0.18 -16.46
N GLU A 60 4.28 0.83 -16.68
CA GLU A 60 4.37 1.98 -15.81
C GLU A 60 3.07 2.79 -15.92
N ARG A 61 2.54 3.21 -14.76
CA ARG A 61 1.40 4.13 -14.69
C ARG A 61 1.70 5.25 -13.71
N SER A 62 1.35 6.47 -14.11
CA SER A 62 1.21 7.60 -13.20
C SER A 62 -0.24 7.67 -12.74
N TYR A 63 -0.43 8.00 -11.46
CA TYR A 63 -1.75 8.20 -10.89
C TYR A 63 -1.84 9.63 -10.39
N ASP A 64 -2.90 10.33 -10.81
CA ASP A 64 -3.28 11.63 -10.27
C ASP A 64 -4.32 11.41 -9.18
N PRO A 65 -4.00 11.70 -7.90
CA PRO A 65 -4.97 11.61 -6.83
C PRO A 65 -6.16 12.57 -7.01
N PRO A 66 -7.36 12.21 -6.52
CA PRO A 66 -7.67 10.98 -5.79
C PRO A 66 -7.88 9.78 -6.72
N VAL A 67 -7.29 8.63 -6.36
CA VAL A 67 -7.46 7.37 -7.10
C VAL A 67 -8.55 6.54 -6.43
N ARG A 68 -9.57 6.14 -7.19
CA ARG A 68 -10.63 5.26 -6.69
C ARG A 68 -10.31 3.79 -6.97
N GLY A 69 -10.61 2.94 -6.00
CA GLY A 69 -10.47 1.49 -6.10
C GLY A 69 -11.59 0.76 -5.36
N SER A 70 -11.65 -0.56 -5.54
CA SER A 70 -12.65 -1.39 -4.86
C SER A 70 -12.09 -2.78 -4.54
N PHE A 71 -12.51 -3.31 -3.39
CA PHE A 71 -12.23 -4.69 -2.97
C PHE A 71 -13.34 -5.68 -3.37
N ARG A 72 -14.33 -5.26 -4.18
CA ARG A 72 -15.41 -6.14 -4.67
C ARG A 72 -14.90 -7.38 -5.40
N ARG A 73 -13.75 -7.30 -6.07
CA ARG A 73 -13.10 -8.46 -6.72
C ARG A 73 -12.68 -9.56 -5.74
N TRP A 74 -12.61 -9.24 -4.46
CA TRP A 74 -12.29 -10.14 -3.36
C TRP A 74 -13.52 -10.46 -2.48
N GLY A 75 -14.73 -10.15 -2.96
CA GLY A 75 -15.98 -10.43 -2.24
C GLY A 75 -16.36 -9.40 -1.16
N VAL A 76 -15.57 -8.33 -0.99
CA VAL A 76 -15.82 -7.29 0.01
C VAL A 76 -16.43 -6.05 -0.67
N SER A 77 -17.60 -5.62 -0.22
CA SER A 77 -18.27 -4.40 -0.72
C SER A 77 -17.65 -3.13 -0.11
N LEU A 78 -16.35 -2.93 -0.33
CA LEU A 78 -15.56 -1.79 0.14
C LEU A 78 -15.02 -1.01 -1.06
N ASP A 79 -15.38 0.27 -1.13
CA ASP A 79 -14.80 1.25 -2.03
C ASP A 79 -13.75 2.07 -1.28
N VAL A 80 -12.61 2.32 -1.93
CA VAL A 80 -11.49 3.07 -1.36
C VAL A 80 -11.12 4.23 -2.25
N THR A 81 -10.64 5.31 -1.64
CA THR A 81 -10.04 6.45 -2.32
C THR A 81 -8.66 6.67 -1.73
N VAL A 82 -7.65 6.79 -2.59
CA VAL A 82 -6.25 6.96 -2.19
C VAL A 82 -5.73 8.29 -2.72
N GLY A 83 -5.11 9.04 -1.81
CA GLY A 83 -4.48 10.34 -2.06
C GLY A 83 -5.41 11.53 -1.85
#